data_AF-A0A7C2F3S1-F1
#
_entry.id   AF-A0A7C2F3S1-F1
#
_cell.length_a   1.000
_cell.length_b   1.000
_cell.length_c   1.000
_cell.angle_alpha   90.00
_cell.angle_beta   90.00
_cell.angle_gamma   90.00
#
_symmetry.space_group_name_H-M   'P 1'
#
loop_
_entity.id
_entity.type
_entity.pdbx_description
1 polymer ?
#
loop_
_entity_poly.entity_id
_entity_poly.type
_entity_poly.pdbx_seq_one_letter_code
_entity_poly.pdbx_strand_id
1 'polypeptide(L)'
;MKLLLGLFQSHVKTILAFVLITVAYLFARLPELPAAERAALASNHSFTRLTLPALEKYPKKTIRAVHPSLSRISAWISTVGASVSLNDLDGDALPNDVCYVDTRTDTVVVTPVPGTPARYRPFALEASPLPYDRKTMAPMGCLPGDFNEDGLMDILVYYWGRTPVAFLRKGPASKGPSPLSEELYTPSEIYPELERWYTNAATQADLDGDGHIDLVFGN
;
A
#
# COMPACT_ATOMS: atom_id res chain seq x y z
N MET A 1 -45.84 -14.17 44.24
CA MET A 1 -46.35 -13.70 42.93
C MET A 1 -46.22 -12.19 42.72
N LYS A 2 -46.60 -11.34 43.69
CA LYS A 2 -46.48 -9.85 43.56
C LYS A 2 -45.04 -9.30 43.51
N LEU A 3 -44.08 -9.93 44.20
CA LEU A 3 -42.67 -9.51 44.20
C LEU A 3 -42.00 -9.68 42.83
N LEU A 4 -42.30 -10.80 42.15
CA LEU A 4 -41.82 -11.12 40.80
C LEU A 4 -42.38 -10.15 39.75
N LEU A 5 -43.65 -9.73 39.87
CA LEU A 5 -44.24 -8.72 38.99
C LEU A 5 -43.58 -7.33 39.15
N GLY A 6 -43.24 -6.94 40.38
CA GLY A 6 -42.60 -5.65 40.65
C GLY A 6 -41.16 -5.56 40.13
N LEU A 7 -40.37 -6.62 40.27
CA LEU A 7 -39.04 -6.77 39.66
C LEU A 7 -39.10 -6.81 38.13
N PHE A 8 -40.16 -7.42 37.57
CA PHE A 8 -40.34 -7.42 36.11
C PHE A 8 -40.59 -6.01 35.58
N GLN A 9 -41.43 -5.21 36.27
CA GLN A 9 -41.73 -3.82 35.92
C GLN A 9 -40.49 -2.89 35.98
N SER A 10 -39.55 -3.10 36.90
CA SER A 10 -38.32 -2.28 36.97
C SER A 10 -37.33 -2.57 35.84
N HIS A 11 -37.41 -3.75 35.22
CA HIS A 11 -36.47 -4.18 34.18
C HIS A 11 -37.05 -4.25 32.76
N VAL A 12 -38.36 -4.00 32.56
CA VAL A 12 -39.00 -4.02 31.23
C VAL A 12 -38.23 -3.19 30.20
N LYS A 13 -37.82 -1.96 30.55
CA LYS A 13 -37.08 -1.09 29.63
C LYS A 13 -35.73 -1.69 29.22
N THR A 14 -35.06 -2.36 30.15
CA THR A 14 -33.75 -2.99 29.91
C THR A 14 -33.92 -4.24 29.03
N ILE A 15 -34.92 -5.07 29.33
CA ILE A 15 -35.26 -6.26 28.53
C ILE A 15 -35.62 -5.83 27.10
N LEU A 16 -36.46 -4.81 26.94
CA LEU A 16 -36.84 -4.29 25.63
C LEU A 16 -35.63 -3.77 24.85
N ALA A 17 -34.71 -3.05 25.50
CA ALA A 17 -33.48 -2.58 24.87
C ALA A 17 -32.61 -3.76 24.38
N PHE A 18 -32.41 -4.80 25.20
CA PHE A 18 -31.67 -6.00 24.78
C PHE A 18 -32.34 -6.71 23.61
N VAL A 19 -33.68 -6.83 23.61
CA VAL A 19 -34.41 -7.44 22.50
C VAL A 19 -34.22 -6.62 21.22
N LEU A 20 -34.37 -5.29 21.28
CA LEU A 20 -34.19 -4.42 20.13
C LEU A 20 -32.75 -4.47 19.58
N ILE A 21 -31.74 -4.43 20.46
CA ILE A 21 -30.33 -4.56 20.06
C ILE A 21 -30.07 -5.92 19.42
N THR A 22 -30.62 -7.00 19.99
CA THR A 22 -30.42 -8.36 19.47
C THR A 22 -31.08 -8.51 18.10
N VAL A 23 -32.30 -8.00 17.92
CA VAL A 23 -32.99 -8.02 16.62
C VAL A 23 -32.20 -7.19 15.61
N ALA A 24 -31.81 -5.96 15.94
CA ALA A 24 -31.00 -5.13 15.06
C ALA A 24 -29.67 -5.80 14.69
N TYR A 25 -29.00 -6.46 15.64
CA TYR A 25 -27.78 -7.24 15.40
C TYR A 25 -28.03 -8.41 14.44
N LEU A 26 -29.10 -9.17 14.63
CA LEU A 26 -29.43 -10.31 13.76
C LEU A 26 -29.75 -9.86 12.34
N PHE A 27 -30.44 -8.72 12.17
CA PHE A 27 -30.70 -8.12 10.86
C PHE A 27 -29.46 -7.47 10.22
N ALA A 28 -28.53 -6.98 11.02
CA ALA A 28 -27.26 -6.42 10.56
C ALA A 28 -26.18 -7.48 10.29
N ARG A 29 -26.42 -8.73 10.69
CA ARG A 29 -25.46 -9.82 10.46
C ARG A 29 -25.39 -10.13 8.97
N LEU A 30 -24.21 -9.95 8.39
CA LEU A 30 -23.97 -10.32 7.00
C LEU A 30 -24.13 -11.83 6.83
N PRO A 31 -24.66 -12.30 5.68
CA PRO A 31 -24.65 -13.71 5.34
C PRO A 31 -23.21 -14.24 5.40
N GLU A 32 -23.00 -15.30 6.17
CA GLU A 32 -21.72 -15.99 6.25
C GLU A 32 -21.86 -17.43 5.77
N LEU A 33 -20.86 -17.89 5.03
CA LEU A 33 -20.77 -19.29 4.65
C LEU A 33 -20.59 -20.17 5.90
N PRO A 34 -21.35 -21.28 6.03
CA PRO A 34 -21.10 -22.30 7.04
C PRO A 34 -19.63 -22.73 7.05
N ALA A 35 -19.09 -23.03 8.24
CA ALA A 35 -17.67 -23.37 8.40
C ALA A 35 -17.22 -24.53 7.49
N ALA A 36 -18.08 -25.55 7.31
CA ALA A 36 -17.81 -26.69 6.44
C ALA A 36 -17.71 -26.29 4.96
N GLU A 37 -18.60 -25.40 4.49
CA GLU A 37 -18.58 -24.90 3.12
C GLU A 37 -17.35 -24.01 2.86
N ARG A 38 -17.03 -23.14 3.81
CA ARG A 38 -15.81 -22.31 3.78
C ARG A 38 -14.55 -23.17 3.73
N ALA A 39 -14.49 -24.24 4.53
CA ALA A 39 -13.38 -25.19 4.53
C ALA A 39 -13.28 -25.97 3.22
N ALA A 40 -14.42 -26.40 2.65
CA ALA A 40 -14.46 -27.07 1.35
C ALA A 40 -13.93 -26.15 0.23
N LEU A 41 -14.35 -24.89 0.19
CA LEU A 41 -13.86 -23.90 -0.79
C LEU A 41 -12.35 -23.62 -0.63
N ALA A 42 -11.87 -23.54 0.62
CA ALA A 42 -10.45 -23.30 0.90
C ALA A 42 -9.57 -24.53 0.65
N SER A 43 -10.12 -25.74 0.63
CA SER A 43 -9.35 -26.99 0.57
C SER A 43 -8.43 -27.13 -0.66
N ASN A 44 -8.80 -26.49 -1.77
CA ASN A 44 -8.02 -26.49 -3.02
C ASN A 44 -6.98 -25.36 -3.09
N HIS A 45 -6.90 -24.49 -2.08
CA HIS A 45 -6.02 -23.34 -2.04
C HIS A 45 -4.98 -23.50 -0.92
N SER A 46 -3.70 -23.25 -1.24
CA SER A 46 -2.63 -23.21 -0.24
C SER A 46 -1.79 -21.95 -0.43
N PHE A 47 -1.38 -21.34 0.68
CA PHE A 47 -0.56 -20.13 0.67
C PHE A 47 0.78 -20.43 1.33
N THR A 48 1.86 -20.06 0.64
CA THR A 48 3.21 -20.12 1.21
C THR A 48 3.70 -18.70 1.43
N ARG A 49 4.19 -18.43 2.64
CA ARG A 49 4.78 -17.13 2.96
C ARG A 49 6.18 -17.05 2.39
N LEU A 50 6.44 -16.06 1.55
CA LEU A 50 7.76 -15.74 1.04
C LEU A 50 8.23 -14.40 1.59
N THR A 51 9.54 -14.25 1.78
CA THR A 51 10.15 -13.03 2.32
C THR A 51 10.65 -12.14 1.19
N LEU A 52 10.23 -10.88 1.17
CA LEU A 52 10.77 -9.88 0.25
C LEU A 52 12.22 -9.54 0.65
N PRO A 53 13.16 -9.47 -0.32
CA PRO A 53 14.57 -9.24 -0.05
C PRO A 53 14.82 -7.79 0.39
N ALA A 54 15.38 -7.61 1.60
CA ALA A 54 15.81 -6.29 2.06
C ALA A 54 17.16 -5.89 1.46
N LEU A 55 17.35 -4.59 1.24
CA LEU A 55 18.63 -4.03 0.82
C LEU A 55 19.51 -3.74 2.05
N GLU A 56 20.50 -4.59 2.30
CA GLU A 56 21.32 -4.55 3.53
C GLU A 56 22.19 -3.29 3.67
N LYS A 57 22.37 -2.49 2.61
CA LYS A 57 23.14 -1.23 2.66
C LYS A 57 22.47 -0.12 3.48
N TYR A 58 21.16 -0.24 3.79
CA TYR A 58 20.42 0.79 4.52
C TYR A 58 20.23 0.42 6.00
N PRO A 59 20.52 1.34 6.94
CA PRO A 59 20.34 1.08 8.36
C PRO A 59 18.86 0.91 8.69
N LYS A 60 18.53 -0.18 9.39
CA LYS A 60 17.16 -0.48 9.83
C LYS A 60 16.85 0.26 11.13
N LYS A 61 15.63 0.78 11.25
CA LYS A 61 15.07 1.37 12.48
C LYS A 61 13.72 0.73 12.83
N THR A 62 13.40 0.75 14.12
CA THR A 62 12.12 0.27 14.64
C THR A 62 11.17 1.42 15.00
N ILE A 63 11.72 2.60 15.32
CA ILE A 63 10.98 3.82 15.60
C ILE A 63 11.54 4.95 14.73
N ARG A 64 10.67 5.62 13.98
CA ARG A 64 11.01 6.83 13.21
C ARG A 64 11.40 7.95 14.17
N ALA A 65 12.41 8.73 13.80
CA ALA A 65 12.59 10.04 14.40
C ALA A 65 11.39 10.90 14.01
N VAL A 66 10.72 11.49 14.98
CA VAL A 66 9.55 12.35 14.77
C VAL A 66 9.77 13.70 15.44
N HIS A 67 9.01 14.70 15.01
CA HIS A 67 9.01 16.00 15.69
C HIS A 67 8.67 15.81 17.19
N PRO A 68 9.30 16.55 18.13
CA PRO A 68 9.10 16.34 19.57
C PRO A 68 7.64 16.36 20.04
N SER A 69 6.78 17.16 19.38
CA SER A 69 5.34 17.21 19.67
C SER A 69 4.61 15.87 19.41
N LEU A 70 5.17 15.00 18.58
CA LEU A 70 4.62 13.70 18.21
C LEU A 70 5.26 12.54 18.98
N SER A 71 6.19 12.81 19.89
CA SER A 71 6.95 11.79 20.64
C SER A 71 6.04 10.74 21.31
N ARG A 72 4.89 11.16 21.85
CA ARG A 72 3.91 10.29 22.51
C ARG A 72 3.21 9.31 21.58
N ILE A 73 3.20 9.59 20.27
CA ILE A 73 2.59 8.73 19.23
C ILE A 73 3.63 8.21 18.23
N SER A 74 4.93 8.31 18.55
CA SER A 74 6.04 7.89 17.68
C SER A 74 5.92 6.44 17.22
N ALA A 75 5.45 5.54 18.08
CA ALA A 75 5.17 4.15 17.73
C ALA A 75 4.10 4.04 16.64
N TRP A 76 2.98 4.76 16.78
CA TRP A 76 1.90 4.76 15.78
C TRP A 76 2.38 5.31 14.44
N ILE A 77 3.11 6.43 14.43
CA ILE A 77 3.72 6.99 13.22
C ILE A 77 4.67 5.97 12.56
N SER A 78 5.38 5.17 13.35
CA SER A 78 6.30 4.16 12.81
C SER A 78 5.60 2.95 12.18
N THR A 79 4.28 2.79 12.39
CA THR A 79 3.49 1.71 11.78
C THR A 79 2.94 2.01 10.39
N VAL A 80 3.02 3.25 9.93
CA VAL A 80 2.46 3.67 8.63
C VAL A 80 3.52 3.71 7.51
N GLY A 81 3.06 3.58 6.26
CA GLY A 81 3.89 3.75 5.06
C GLY A 81 4.47 2.48 4.48
N ALA A 82 4.07 1.30 4.97
CA ALA A 82 4.41 0.05 4.30
C ALA A 82 3.46 -0.16 3.12
N SER A 83 4.01 -0.34 1.92
CA SER A 83 3.25 -0.64 0.71
C SER A 83 3.88 -1.80 -0.05
N VAL A 84 3.09 -2.45 -0.90
CA VAL A 84 3.56 -3.47 -1.86
C VAL A 84 2.65 -3.44 -3.09
N SER A 85 3.22 -3.60 -4.27
CA SER A 85 2.52 -3.75 -5.55
C SER A 85 3.18 -4.86 -6.39
N LEU A 86 2.38 -5.55 -7.21
CA LEU A 86 2.78 -6.65 -8.09
C LEU A 86 2.47 -6.31 -9.54
N ASN A 87 3.48 -6.34 -10.43
CA ASN A 87 3.38 -5.78 -11.79
C ASN A 87 4.37 -6.45 -12.75
N ASP A 88 4.26 -6.06 -14.02
CA ASP A 88 5.21 -6.39 -15.08
C ASP A 88 6.07 -5.15 -15.35
N LEU A 89 7.12 -4.97 -14.55
CA LEU A 89 8.05 -3.85 -14.70
C LEU A 89 9.10 -4.15 -15.77
N ASP A 90 9.47 -5.42 -15.96
CA ASP A 90 10.53 -5.83 -16.89
C ASP A 90 10.06 -6.11 -18.32
N GLY A 91 8.75 -6.18 -18.54
CA GLY A 91 8.10 -6.32 -19.84
C GLY A 91 8.01 -7.77 -20.32
N ASP A 92 7.97 -8.74 -19.41
CA ASP A 92 7.84 -10.18 -19.71
C ASP A 92 6.37 -10.66 -19.78
N ALA A 93 5.40 -9.75 -19.67
CA ALA A 93 3.96 -9.99 -19.65
C ALA A 93 3.46 -10.78 -18.44
N LEU A 94 4.22 -10.83 -17.34
CA LEU A 94 3.82 -11.47 -16.09
C LEU A 94 3.87 -10.46 -14.92
N PRO A 95 2.89 -10.47 -14.01
CA PRO A 95 2.91 -9.64 -12.81
C PRO A 95 3.85 -10.21 -11.74
N ASN A 96 5.13 -10.33 -12.07
CA ASN A 96 6.16 -11.04 -11.31
C ASN A 96 7.28 -10.11 -10.81
N ASP A 97 7.06 -8.80 -10.84
CA ASP A 97 7.90 -7.77 -10.24
C ASP A 97 7.19 -7.09 -9.08
N VAL A 98 7.95 -6.84 -8.01
CA VAL A 98 7.46 -6.18 -6.81
C VAL A 98 8.06 -4.80 -6.72
N CYS A 99 7.23 -3.79 -6.50
CA CYS A 99 7.65 -2.55 -5.86
C CYS A 99 7.10 -2.50 -4.43
N TYR A 100 7.93 -2.20 -3.45
CA TYR A 100 7.47 -2.10 -2.06
C TYR A 100 8.23 -1.04 -1.27
N VAL A 101 7.60 -0.53 -0.21
CA VAL A 101 8.22 0.40 0.73
C VAL A 101 8.60 -0.32 2.02
N ASP A 102 9.88 -0.29 2.37
CA ASP A 102 10.37 -0.74 3.67
C ASP A 102 10.47 0.45 4.63
N THR A 103 9.53 0.55 5.56
CA THR A 103 9.46 1.63 6.55
C THR A 103 10.61 1.62 7.56
N ARG A 104 11.33 0.49 7.67
CA ARG A 104 12.49 0.36 8.56
C ARG A 104 13.72 1.01 7.95
N THR A 105 13.78 1.17 6.64
CA THR A 105 14.91 1.79 5.93
C THR A 105 14.52 3.06 5.17
N ASP A 106 13.22 3.36 5.06
CA ASP A 106 12.65 4.43 4.23
C ASP A 106 13.10 4.35 2.78
N THR A 107 13.00 3.15 2.22
CA THR A 107 13.41 2.86 0.85
C THR A 107 12.25 2.29 0.07
N VAL A 108 12.12 2.73 -1.18
CA VAL A 108 11.30 2.07 -2.20
C VAL A 108 12.20 1.07 -2.90
N VAL A 109 11.82 -0.21 -2.88
CA VAL A 109 12.62 -1.31 -3.40
C VAL A 109 11.88 -2.00 -4.54
N VAL A 110 12.59 -2.25 -5.64
CA VAL A 110 12.13 -3.01 -6.79
C VAL A 110 12.88 -4.34 -6.83
N THR A 111 12.16 -5.45 -7.00
CA THR A 111 12.71 -6.81 -6.98
C THR A 111 11.81 -7.78 -7.74
N PRO A 112 12.37 -8.85 -8.35
CA PRO A 112 11.55 -9.97 -8.78
C PRO A 112 10.77 -10.55 -7.59
N VAL A 113 9.56 -11.04 -7.83
CA VAL A 113 8.77 -11.78 -6.85
C VAL A 113 9.57 -13.01 -6.39
N PRO A 114 9.77 -13.21 -5.08
CA PRO A 114 10.42 -14.41 -4.57
C PRO A 114 9.77 -15.69 -5.10
N GLY A 115 10.58 -16.68 -5.49
CA GLY A 115 10.08 -17.93 -6.07
C GLY A 115 9.86 -17.89 -7.59
N THR A 116 9.99 -16.72 -8.23
CA THR A 116 10.09 -16.59 -9.69
C THR A 116 11.56 -16.54 -10.12
N PRO A 117 11.89 -16.69 -11.41
CA PRO A 117 13.27 -16.55 -11.89
C PRO A 117 13.90 -15.22 -11.45
N ALA A 118 15.16 -15.24 -11.02
CA ALA A 118 15.90 -14.04 -10.65
C ALA A 118 16.37 -13.28 -11.91
N ARG A 119 15.44 -12.56 -12.55
CA ARG A 119 15.64 -11.83 -13.82
C ARG A 119 16.55 -10.61 -13.69
N TYR A 120 16.56 -9.98 -12.50
CA TYR A 120 17.44 -8.86 -12.17
C TYR A 120 17.72 -8.80 -10.66
N ARG A 121 18.69 -7.97 -10.26
CA ARG A 121 19.05 -7.79 -8.85
C ARG A 121 18.12 -6.76 -8.19
N PRO A 122 17.69 -6.95 -6.94
CA PRO A 122 16.94 -5.94 -6.21
C PRO A 122 17.68 -4.61 -6.13
N PHE A 123 16.97 -3.49 -6.32
CA PHE A 123 17.52 -2.14 -6.24
C PHE A 123 16.54 -1.19 -5.56
N ALA A 124 17.05 -0.05 -5.10
CA ALA A 124 16.21 1.02 -4.55
C ALA A 124 15.97 2.08 -5.63
N LEU A 125 14.79 2.70 -5.61
CA LEU A 125 14.56 3.94 -6.35
C LEU A 125 15.12 5.11 -5.54
N GLU A 126 15.94 5.95 -6.17
CA GLU A 126 16.48 7.16 -5.55
C GLU A 126 15.91 8.40 -6.24
N ALA A 127 15.27 9.29 -5.49
CA ALA A 127 14.64 10.50 -6.04
C ALA A 127 15.64 11.54 -6.58
N SER A 128 16.95 11.33 -6.40
CA SER A 128 18.00 12.22 -6.88
C SER A 128 17.93 12.38 -8.40
N PRO A 129 18.04 13.61 -8.95
CA PRO A 129 18.48 14.85 -8.28
C PRO A 129 17.36 15.68 -7.64
N LEU A 130 16.12 15.18 -7.58
CA LEU A 130 15.01 15.93 -7.00
C LEU A 130 15.19 16.14 -5.48
N PRO A 131 14.68 17.24 -4.91
CA PRO A 131 14.79 17.51 -3.48
C PRO A 131 14.17 16.39 -2.63
N TYR A 132 15.00 15.70 -1.85
CA TYR A 132 14.54 14.64 -0.96
C TYR A 132 15.40 14.58 0.30
N ASP A 133 14.80 14.90 1.45
CA ASP A 133 15.47 14.83 2.75
C ASP A 133 14.98 13.61 3.54
N ARG A 134 15.80 12.57 3.61
CA ARG A 134 15.54 11.33 4.37
C ARG A 134 15.30 11.54 5.88
N LYS A 135 15.62 12.72 6.44
CA LYS A 135 15.34 13.03 7.85
C LYS A 135 13.91 13.50 8.08
N THR A 136 13.30 14.12 7.08
CA THR A 136 12.00 14.80 7.20
C THR A 136 10.95 14.30 6.23
N MET A 137 11.34 13.49 5.24
CA MET A 137 10.48 12.90 4.23
C MET A 137 10.55 11.38 4.28
N ALA A 138 9.42 10.72 4.01
CA ALA A 138 9.31 9.27 3.99
C ALA A 138 8.46 8.81 2.80
N PRO A 139 8.88 7.77 2.06
CA PRO A 139 8.00 7.16 1.08
C PRO A 139 6.86 6.44 1.83
N MET A 140 5.66 6.54 1.29
CA MET A 140 4.43 5.99 1.89
C MET A 140 3.79 4.92 1.03
N GLY A 141 4.04 4.97 -0.28
CA GLY A 141 3.82 3.83 -1.14
C GLY A 141 4.31 4.02 -2.56
N CYS A 142 4.23 2.94 -3.33
CA CYS A 142 4.50 2.97 -4.76
C CYS A 142 3.33 2.41 -5.58
N LEU A 143 2.99 3.15 -6.63
CA LEU A 143 1.88 2.93 -7.55
C LEU A 143 2.45 2.83 -8.97
N PRO A 144 2.55 1.62 -9.52
CA PRO A 144 2.95 1.37 -10.90
C PRO A 144 1.86 1.77 -11.91
N GLY A 145 2.29 2.27 -13.07
CA GLY A 145 1.44 2.69 -14.18
C GLY A 145 2.29 3.14 -15.36
N ASP A 146 1.70 3.29 -16.54
CA ASP A 146 2.35 3.94 -17.70
C ASP A 146 1.95 5.41 -17.67
N PHE A 147 2.76 6.26 -17.01
CA PHE A 147 2.36 7.64 -16.69
C PHE A 147 2.76 8.64 -17.77
N ASN A 148 3.66 8.25 -18.67
CA ASN A 148 4.06 9.05 -19.83
C ASN A 148 3.54 8.47 -21.17
N GLU A 149 2.75 7.40 -21.10
CA GLU A 149 2.07 6.74 -22.24
C GLU A 149 3.04 6.24 -23.31
N ASP A 150 4.23 5.78 -22.89
CA ASP A 150 5.25 5.25 -23.79
C ASP A 150 5.19 3.72 -23.92
N GLY A 151 4.26 3.07 -23.21
CA GLY A 151 4.07 1.62 -23.19
C GLY A 151 5.00 0.89 -22.21
N LEU A 152 5.81 1.61 -21.44
CA LEU A 152 6.65 1.05 -20.39
C LEU A 152 6.00 1.27 -19.01
N MET A 153 6.11 0.27 -18.15
CA MET A 153 5.62 0.40 -16.78
C MET A 153 6.57 1.27 -15.95
N ASP A 154 6.07 2.44 -15.53
CA ASP A 154 6.69 3.38 -14.60
C ASP A 154 6.31 3.06 -13.15
N ILE A 155 6.85 3.86 -12.22
CA ILE A 155 6.53 3.78 -10.80
C ILE A 155 6.30 5.17 -10.24
N LEU A 156 5.11 5.46 -9.73
CA LEU A 156 4.83 6.65 -8.95
C LEU A 156 5.07 6.35 -7.47
N VAL A 157 5.82 7.20 -6.78
CA VAL A 157 6.00 7.11 -5.32
C VAL A 157 5.35 8.33 -4.68
N TYR A 158 4.52 8.09 -3.67
CA TYR A 158 3.93 9.15 -2.84
C TYR A 158 4.54 9.15 -1.44
N TYR A 159 4.54 10.32 -0.81
CA TYR A 159 5.36 10.59 0.37
C TYR A 159 4.59 11.28 1.49
N TRP A 160 5.17 11.21 2.68
CA TRP A 160 5.05 12.24 3.69
C TRP A 160 6.22 13.22 3.55
N GLY A 161 5.93 14.51 3.62
CA GLY A 161 6.91 15.58 3.61
C GLY A 161 7.18 16.22 2.25
N ARG A 162 6.66 15.64 1.15
CA ARG A 162 6.80 16.18 -0.22
C ARG A 162 5.66 15.73 -1.15
N THR A 163 5.53 16.38 -2.29
CA THR A 163 4.72 15.93 -3.44
C THR A 163 5.24 14.60 -4.02
N PRO A 164 4.38 13.81 -4.71
CA PRO A 164 4.78 12.55 -5.34
C PRO A 164 5.83 12.72 -6.45
N VAL A 165 6.54 11.64 -6.75
CA VAL A 165 7.57 11.55 -7.80
C VAL A 165 7.24 10.40 -8.71
N ALA A 166 7.17 10.64 -10.02
CA ALA A 166 7.14 9.59 -11.02
C ALA A 166 8.58 9.17 -11.35
N PHE A 167 8.86 7.87 -11.27
CA PHE A 167 10.06 7.26 -11.77
C PHE A 167 9.75 6.69 -13.13
N LEU A 168 10.07 7.46 -14.17
CA LEU A 168 9.78 7.13 -15.55
C LEU A 168 10.82 6.14 -16.08
N ARG A 169 10.36 5.01 -16.63
CA ARG A 169 11.20 3.97 -17.20
C ARG A 169 11.81 4.49 -18.51
N LYS A 170 13.10 4.19 -18.71
CA LYS A 170 13.87 4.50 -19.91
C LYS A 170 14.06 3.26 -20.74
N GLY A 171 14.10 3.47 -22.06
CA GLY A 171 14.48 2.47 -23.03
C GLY A 171 13.54 2.50 -24.23
N PRO A 172 13.85 1.78 -25.31
CA PRO A 172 12.82 1.49 -26.28
C PRO A 172 11.70 0.71 -25.59
N ALA A 173 10.44 0.93 -25.98
CA ALA A 173 9.33 0.03 -25.71
C ALA A 173 9.68 -1.36 -26.30
N SER A 174 10.48 -2.15 -25.60
CA SER A 174 10.94 -3.45 -26.07
C SER A 174 9.77 -4.41 -25.96
N LYS A 175 9.46 -5.10 -27.06
CA LYS A 175 8.47 -6.19 -27.09
C LYS A 175 9.02 -7.47 -26.41
N GLY A 176 9.73 -7.34 -25.30
CA GLY A 176 10.31 -8.46 -24.58
C GLY A 176 11.11 -8.06 -23.34
N PRO A 177 11.53 -9.06 -22.55
CA PRO A 177 12.09 -8.86 -21.21
C PRO A 177 13.40 -8.08 -21.28
N SER A 178 13.55 -7.08 -20.40
CA SER A 178 14.82 -6.38 -20.20
C SER A 178 15.22 -6.40 -18.72
N PRO A 179 16.47 -6.73 -18.38
CA PRO A 179 16.90 -6.74 -16.98
C PRO A 179 16.77 -5.35 -16.38
N LEU A 180 16.02 -5.23 -15.28
CA LEU A 180 15.82 -3.95 -14.60
C LEU A 180 17.02 -3.54 -13.76
N SER A 181 17.19 -2.23 -13.64
CA SER A 181 18.11 -1.59 -12.71
C SER A 181 17.63 -0.18 -12.38
N GLU A 182 18.15 0.39 -11.29
CA GLU A 182 17.89 1.78 -10.88
C GLU A 182 18.18 2.77 -12.03
N GLU A 183 19.23 2.52 -12.80
CA GLU A 183 19.68 3.39 -13.90
C GLU A 183 18.66 3.49 -15.04
N LEU A 184 17.68 2.60 -15.12
CA LEU A 184 16.60 2.67 -16.10
C LEU A 184 15.47 3.59 -15.68
N TYR A 185 15.47 4.14 -14.47
CA TYR A 185 14.42 5.04 -14.01
C TYR A 185 14.92 6.48 -13.93
N THR A 186 14.10 7.42 -14.37
CA THR A 186 14.36 8.87 -14.26
C THR A 186 13.29 9.48 -13.36
N PRO A 187 13.67 10.06 -12.21
CA PRO A 187 12.71 10.72 -11.35
C PRO A 187 12.24 12.05 -11.97
N SER A 188 10.93 12.28 -11.96
CA SER A 188 10.26 13.48 -12.43
C SER A 188 9.22 13.96 -11.41
N GLU A 189 9.14 15.27 -11.20
CA GLU A 189 8.03 15.87 -10.45
C GLU A 189 6.74 15.72 -11.28
N ILE A 190 5.64 15.36 -10.61
CA ILE A 190 4.30 15.33 -11.22
C ILE A 190 3.42 16.52 -10.82
N TYR A 191 3.95 17.37 -9.95
CA TYR A 191 3.29 18.58 -9.46
C TYR A 191 4.26 19.75 -9.61
N PRO A 192 3.83 20.91 -10.12
CA PRO A 192 4.73 21.99 -10.55
C PRO A 192 5.52 22.64 -9.41
N GLU A 193 5.02 22.57 -8.18
CA GLU A 193 5.64 23.20 -7.01
C GLU A 193 6.02 22.16 -5.95
N LEU A 194 7.15 22.35 -5.26
CA LEU A 194 7.48 21.47 -4.14
C LEU A 194 6.64 21.86 -2.92
N GLU A 195 5.59 21.11 -2.65
CA GLU A 195 4.75 21.28 -1.47
C GLU A 195 4.97 20.19 -0.42
N ARG A 196 4.56 20.47 0.82
CA ARG A 196 4.60 19.50 1.92
C ARG A 196 3.27 18.74 2.01
N TRP A 197 3.20 17.60 1.33
CA TRP A 197 2.05 16.70 1.41
C TRP A 197 2.27 15.59 2.45
N TYR A 198 1.17 15.02 2.95
CA TYR A 198 1.17 13.86 3.85
C TYR A 198 0.24 12.79 3.30
N THR A 199 0.57 12.30 2.12
CA THR A 199 -0.26 11.35 1.37
C THR A 199 -0.12 9.93 1.94
N ASN A 200 -1.25 9.28 2.23
CA ASN A 200 -1.28 7.87 2.69
C ASN A 200 -1.85 6.92 1.65
N ALA A 201 -2.59 7.43 0.67
CA ALA A 201 -3.18 6.63 -0.39
C ALA A 201 -3.01 7.34 -1.73
N ALA A 202 -2.76 6.56 -2.77
CA ALA A 202 -2.86 6.98 -4.15
C ALA A 202 -3.57 5.89 -4.95
N THR A 203 -4.38 6.28 -5.92
CA THR A 203 -4.96 5.39 -6.92
C THR A 203 -4.94 6.07 -8.28
N GLN A 204 -5.13 5.29 -9.33
CA GLN A 204 -5.20 5.78 -10.69
C GLN A 204 -6.39 5.17 -11.43
N ALA A 205 -6.98 5.94 -12.32
CA ALA A 205 -8.07 5.53 -13.22
C ALA A 205 -8.27 6.60 -14.29
N ASP A 206 -8.86 6.25 -15.41
CA ASP A 206 -9.42 7.23 -16.35
C ASP A 206 -10.79 7.68 -15.80
N LEU A 207 -10.82 8.81 -15.08
CA LEU A 207 -11.99 9.29 -14.34
C LEU A 207 -12.92 10.12 -15.19
N ASP A 208 -12.40 10.83 -16.19
CA ASP A 208 -13.19 11.68 -17.07
C ASP A 208 -13.50 11.04 -18.44
N GLY A 209 -12.89 9.88 -18.73
CA GLY A 209 -13.15 9.08 -19.91
C GLY A 209 -12.38 9.55 -21.15
N ASP A 210 -11.32 10.35 -20.98
CA ASP A 210 -10.51 10.86 -22.09
C ASP A 210 -9.45 9.85 -22.59
N GLY A 211 -9.31 8.71 -21.90
CA GLY A 211 -8.37 7.65 -22.23
C GLY A 211 -6.97 7.84 -21.65
N HIS A 212 -6.75 8.92 -20.89
CA HIS A 212 -5.52 9.18 -20.14
C HIS A 212 -5.68 8.75 -18.67
N ILE A 213 -4.59 8.39 -18.01
CA ILE A 213 -4.64 7.96 -16.60
C ILE A 213 -4.67 9.20 -15.69
N ASP A 214 -5.74 9.34 -14.91
CA ASP A 214 -5.79 10.30 -13.80
C ASP A 214 -5.20 9.73 -12.51
N LEU A 215 -4.69 10.63 -11.67
CA LEU A 215 -4.14 10.32 -10.35
C LEU A 215 -4.98 10.93 -9.24
N VAL A 216 -5.34 10.13 -8.25
CA VAL A 216 -6.06 10.57 -7.05
C VAL A 216 -5.19 10.31 -5.82
N PHE A 217 -4.98 11.33 -5.02
CA PHE A 217 -4.21 11.26 -3.78
C PHE A 217 -5.10 11.53 -2.56
N GLY A 218 -4.88 10.78 -1.48
CA GLY A 218 -5.67 10.87 -0.25
C GLY A 218 -4.85 10.64 1.03
N ASN A 219 -5.45 11.02 2.16
CA ASN A 219 -4.96 10.80 3.51
C ASN A 219 -6.05 10.16 4.37
#